data_AF-A0A3D4QV35-F1
#
_entry.id   AF-A0A3D4QV35-F1
#
_cell.length_a   1.000
_cell.length_b   1.000
_cell.length_c   1.000
_cell.angle_alpha   90.00
_cell.angle_beta   90.00
_cell.angle_gamma   90.00
#
_symmetry.space_group_name_H-M   'P 1'
#
loop_
_entity.id
_entity.type
_entity.pdbx_description
1 polymer ?
#
loop_
_entity_poly.entity_id
_entity_poly.type
_entity_poly.pdbx_seq_one_letter_code
_entity_poly.pdbx_strand_id
1 'polypeptide(L)'
;MKNVGRTFGGTEAKEIFSWGYSPSKVERGYAGGYLKVDLSAGKISSAEITEKDKEIFVGGRGLGLKSLWERLKPGMKWYDPRVPIIVSGGPICGITQYPGTGKSLVVSLSPMTGVPIDSNVGGHFGPLLKMSGWDALEITG
;
A
#
# COMPACT_ATOMS: atom_id res chain seq x y z
N MET A 1 -1.73 -14.65 27.01
CA MET A 1 -2.50 -15.54 26.11
C MET A 1 -1.72 -15.70 24.81
N LYS A 2 -1.20 -16.89 24.52
CA LYS A 2 -0.48 -17.18 23.28
C LYS A 2 -1.52 -17.40 22.17
N ASN A 3 -1.49 -16.57 21.12
CA ASN A 3 -2.27 -16.81 19.91
C ASN A 3 -1.74 -18.08 19.23
N VAL A 4 -2.41 -19.20 19.44
CA VAL A 4 -2.24 -20.41 18.63
C VAL A 4 -2.98 -20.13 17.32
N GLY A 5 -2.28 -19.48 16.39
CA GLY A 5 -2.76 -19.31 15.03
C GLY A 5 -3.00 -20.68 14.40
N ARG A 6 -4.18 -20.87 13.81
CA ARG A 6 -4.49 -22.01 12.93
C ARG A 6 -3.34 -22.18 11.92
N THR A 7 -2.60 -23.27 12.04
CA THR A 7 -1.62 -23.70 11.04
C THR A 7 -2.38 -24.17 9.81
N PHE A 8 -2.45 -23.35 8.78
CA PHE A 8 -2.73 -23.83 7.42
C PHE A 8 -1.56 -24.76 7.04
N GLY A 9 -1.85 -25.96 6.55
CA GLY A 9 -0.86 -27.00 6.26
C GLY A 9 0.36 -26.44 5.53
N GLY A 10 1.51 -26.46 6.21
CA GLY A 10 2.65 -25.62 5.89
C GLY A 10 3.49 -26.13 4.73
N THR A 11 3.41 -25.45 3.60
CA THR A 11 4.61 -25.16 2.81
C THR A 11 5.50 -24.28 3.69
N GLU A 12 6.75 -24.70 3.97
CA GLU A 12 7.73 -23.80 4.60
C GLU A 12 7.82 -22.53 3.74
N ALA A 13 7.52 -21.38 4.35
CA ALA A 13 7.65 -20.11 3.67
C ALA A 13 9.14 -19.85 3.42
N LYS A 14 9.56 -19.99 2.16
CA LYS A 14 10.93 -19.67 1.75
C LYS A 14 11.07 -18.16 1.59
N GLU A 15 12.00 -17.56 2.35
CA GLU A 15 12.38 -16.16 2.14
C GLU A 15 13.04 -16.00 0.77
N ILE A 16 12.52 -15.07 -0.03
CA ILE A 16 13.05 -14.75 -1.37
C ILE A 16 14.00 -13.56 -1.33
N PHE A 17 13.64 -12.52 -0.58
CA PHE A 17 14.44 -11.34 -0.29
C PHE A 17 13.82 -10.61 0.90
N SER A 18 14.65 -9.89 1.64
CA SER A 18 14.25 -9.10 2.81
C SER A 18 14.91 -7.73 2.79
N TRP A 19 14.29 -6.79 3.49
CA TRP A 19 14.81 -5.44 3.67
C TRP A 19 14.60 -4.98 5.11
N GLY A 20 15.70 -4.73 5.79
CA GLY A 20 15.69 -4.15 7.13
C GLY A 20 15.37 -2.66 7.06
N TYR A 21 14.39 -2.22 7.84
CA TYR A 21 14.07 -0.81 8.00
C TYR A 21 13.58 -0.56 9.43
N SER A 22 13.63 0.70 9.85
CA SER A 22 13.06 1.13 11.12
C SER A 22 11.74 1.87 10.84
N PRO A 23 10.62 1.50 11.48
CA PRO A 23 9.35 2.18 11.30
C PRO A 23 9.44 3.68 11.59
N SER A 24 8.98 4.50 10.64
CA SER A 24 8.86 5.95 10.81
C SER A 24 7.76 6.30 11.81
N LYS A 25 7.97 7.37 12.58
CA LYS A 25 6.92 7.91 13.45
C LYS A 25 5.80 8.53 12.61
N VAL A 26 4.56 8.34 13.04
CA VAL A 26 3.41 9.00 12.42
C VAL A 26 3.38 10.48 12.84
N GLU A 27 3.44 11.38 11.87
CA GLU A 27 3.34 12.82 12.08
C GLU A 27 2.14 13.38 11.32
N ARG A 28 1.21 14.02 12.06
CA ARG A 28 -0.04 14.60 11.51
C ARG A 28 -0.82 13.64 10.58
N GLY A 29 -0.77 12.34 10.88
CA GLY A 29 -1.48 11.29 10.12
C GLY A 29 -0.68 10.61 9.00
N TYR A 30 0.55 11.05 8.71
CA TYR A 30 1.40 10.48 7.65
C TYR A 30 2.55 9.66 8.24
N ALA A 31 2.91 8.57 7.57
CA ALA A 31 3.89 7.59 8.00
C ALA A 31 4.83 7.21 6.85
N GLY A 32 6.06 7.76 6.84
CA GLY A 32 7.22 7.29 6.07
C GLY A 32 7.13 7.19 4.53
N GLY A 33 5.96 7.40 3.92
CA GLY A 33 5.76 7.37 2.46
C GLY A 33 5.28 6.05 1.88
N TYR A 34 5.74 5.73 0.68
CA TYR A 34 5.44 4.50 -0.06
C TYR A 34 6.47 3.41 0.23
N LEU A 35 6.01 2.23 0.60
CA LEU A 35 6.77 0.98 0.55
C LEU A 35 6.61 0.37 -0.85
N LYS A 36 7.70 0.24 -1.59
CA LYS A 36 7.71 -0.30 -2.96
C LYS A 36 8.34 -1.68 -2.97
N VAL A 37 7.59 -2.67 -3.41
CA VAL A 37 8.02 -4.06 -3.56
C VAL A 37 7.94 -4.43 -5.03
N ASP A 38 9.10 -4.71 -5.62
CA ASP A 38 9.23 -5.22 -6.98
C ASP A 38 9.57 -6.72 -6.93
N LEU A 39 8.58 -7.55 -7.26
CA LEU A 39 8.69 -9.01 -7.25
C LEU A 39 9.55 -9.52 -8.40
N SER A 40 9.51 -8.84 -9.55
CA SER A 40 10.31 -9.18 -10.73
C SER A 40 11.80 -8.92 -10.50
N ALA A 41 12.13 -7.79 -9.87
CA ALA A 41 13.51 -7.41 -9.57
C ALA A 41 14.01 -7.96 -8.21
N GLY A 42 13.12 -8.53 -7.40
CA GLY A 42 13.45 -8.97 -6.04
C GLY A 42 13.90 -7.83 -5.12
N LYS A 43 13.30 -6.65 -5.27
CA LYS A 43 13.77 -5.41 -4.62
C LYS A 43 12.69 -4.75 -3.78
N ILE A 44 13.07 -4.32 -2.59
CA ILE A 44 12.25 -3.47 -1.72
C ILE A 44 12.92 -2.10 -1.63
N SER A 45 12.12 -1.03 -1.71
CA SER A 45 12.59 0.35 -1.59
C SER A 45 11.51 1.24 -0.99
N SER A 46 11.90 2.43 -0.58
CA SER A 46 10.97 3.47 -0.13
C SER A 46 10.89 4.62 -1.12
N ALA A 47 9.78 5.37 -1.07
CA ALA A 47 9.69 6.69 -1.67
C ALA A 47 8.90 7.62 -0.75
N GLU A 48 9.35 8.87 -0.65
CA GLU A 48 8.68 9.85 0.20
C GLU A 48 7.41 10.40 -0.46
N ILE A 49 6.46 10.85 0.37
CA ILE A 49 5.31 11.64 -0.07
C ILE A 49 5.68 13.11 0.14
N THR A 50 5.74 13.88 -0.94
CA THR A 50 6.05 15.31 -0.88
C THR A 50 4.94 16.09 -0.18
N GLU A 51 5.25 17.25 0.42
CA GLU A 51 4.22 18.11 1.03
C GLU A 51 3.15 18.52 0.01
N LYS A 52 3.54 18.79 -1.24
CA LYS A 52 2.61 19.07 -2.34
C LYS A 52 1.67 17.89 -2.59
N ASP A 53 2.16 16.65 -2.53
CA ASP A 53 1.31 15.47 -2.69
C ASP A 53 0.32 15.33 -1.52
N LYS A 54 0.72 15.67 -0.29
CA LYS A 54 -0.17 15.69 0.88
C LYS A 54 -1.27 16.74 0.73
N GLU A 55 -0.92 17.93 0.26
CA GLU A 55 -1.89 19.02 0.05
C GLU A 55 -2.91 18.70 -1.05
N ILE A 56 -2.44 18.15 -2.18
CA ILE A 56 -3.30 17.91 -3.35
C ILE A 56 -4.09 16.60 -3.21
N PHE A 57 -3.44 15.53 -2.78
CA PHE A 57 -4.02 14.19 -2.82
C PHE A 57 -4.48 13.67 -1.47
N VAL A 58 -4.04 14.28 -0.36
CA VAL A 58 -4.43 14.00 1.04
C VAL A 58 -4.06 12.62 1.57
N GLY A 59 -4.21 11.55 0.79
CA GLY A 59 -4.00 10.17 1.22
C GLY A 59 -4.92 9.18 0.53
N GLY A 60 -4.83 7.91 0.92
CA GLY A 60 -5.75 6.87 0.48
C GLY A 60 -5.86 6.78 -1.04
N ARG A 61 -7.09 6.96 -1.55
CA ARG A 61 -7.39 6.93 -3.00
C ARG A 61 -6.53 7.90 -3.81
N GLY A 62 -6.32 9.13 -3.31
CA GLY A 62 -5.61 10.17 -4.04
C GLY A 62 -4.16 9.78 -4.32
N LEU A 63 -3.43 9.37 -3.28
CA LEU A 63 -2.04 8.90 -3.41
C LEU A 63 -1.95 7.64 -4.27
N GLY A 64 -2.87 6.69 -4.10
CA GLY A 64 -2.92 5.48 -4.91
C GLY A 64 -3.11 5.78 -6.40
N LEU A 65 -4.07 6.64 -6.75
CA LEU A 65 -4.32 7.04 -8.14
C LEU A 65 -3.18 7.88 -8.73
N LYS A 66 -2.58 8.77 -7.93
CA LYS A 66 -1.41 9.54 -8.36
C LYS A 66 -0.25 8.63 -8.73
N SER A 67 0.09 7.68 -7.86
CA SER A 67 1.17 6.72 -8.14
C SER A 67 0.85 5.83 -9.36
N LEU A 68 -0.40 5.35 -9.47
CA LEU A 68 -0.83 4.61 -10.65
C LEU A 68 -0.68 5.45 -11.93
N TRP A 69 -1.11 6.71 -11.91
CA TRP A 69 -1.01 7.64 -13.02
C TRP A 69 0.43 7.90 -13.47
N GLU A 70 1.36 8.06 -12.53
CA GLU A 70 2.78 8.28 -12.83
C GLU A 70 3.45 7.06 -13.49
N ARG A 71 2.90 5.86 -13.30
CA ARG A 71 3.46 4.61 -13.81
C ARG A 71 2.81 4.14 -15.11
N LEU A 72 1.53 4.42 -15.30
CA LEU A 72 0.79 3.99 -16.49
C LEU A 72 1.31 4.71 -17.75
N LYS A 73 1.51 3.92 -18.81
CA LYS A 73 1.84 4.40 -20.15
C LYS A 73 0.73 4.02 -21.13
N PRO A 74 0.55 4.78 -22.22
CA PRO A 74 -0.38 4.40 -23.28
C PRO A 74 -0.15 2.96 -23.75
N GLY A 75 -1.23 2.18 -23.85
CA GLY A 75 -1.19 0.79 -24.29
C GLY A 75 -0.89 -0.26 -23.21
N MET A 76 -0.57 0.14 -21.97
CA MET A 76 -0.45 -0.80 -20.86
C MET A 76 -1.79 -1.47 -20.54
N LYS A 77 -1.73 -2.76 -20.20
CA LYS A 77 -2.89 -3.56 -19.80
C LYS A 77 -2.72 -4.05 -18.37
N TRP A 78 -3.79 -4.54 -17.76
CA TRP A 78 -3.85 -4.91 -16.35
C TRP A 78 -2.84 -5.97 -15.93
N TYR A 79 -2.41 -6.84 -16.86
CA TYR A 79 -1.45 -7.92 -16.62
C TYR A 79 0.01 -7.51 -16.84
N ASP A 80 0.27 -6.27 -17.23
CA ASP A 80 1.63 -5.79 -17.41
C ASP A 80 2.33 -5.71 -16.04
N PRO A 81 3.52 -6.30 -15.85
CA PRO A 81 4.21 -6.35 -14.55
C PRO A 81 4.53 -4.97 -13.97
N ARG A 82 4.50 -3.92 -14.81
CA ARG A 82 4.73 -2.54 -14.38
C ARG A 82 3.48 -1.88 -13.80
N VAL A 83 2.28 -2.47 -14.01
CA VAL A 83 1.04 -1.99 -13.39
C VAL A 83 1.07 -2.39 -11.92
N PRO A 84 1.08 -1.41 -10.99
CA PRO A 84 1.14 -1.71 -9.58
C PRO A 84 -0.23 -2.13 -9.03
N ILE A 85 -0.21 -2.97 -8.00
CA ILE A 85 -1.28 -3.07 -7.02
C ILE A 85 -0.88 -2.20 -5.83
N ILE A 86 -1.69 -1.19 -5.54
CA ILE A 86 -1.37 -0.19 -4.52
C ILE A 86 -2.38 -0.29 -3.39
N VAL A 87 -1.92 -0.51 -2.16
CA VAL A 87 -2.76 -0.39 -0.97
C VAL A 87 -2.39 0.88 -0.23
N SER A 88 -3.34 1.79 -0.08
CA SER A 88 -3.09 3.12 0.49
C SER A 88 -4.11 3.48 1.57
N GLY A 89 -3.61 3.98 2.70
CA GLY A 89 -4.42 4.49 3.80
C GLY A 89 -4.56 6.01 3.76
N GLY A 90 -5.69 6.53 4.23
CA GLY A 90 -5.83 7.98 4.46
C GLY A 90 -4.99 8.48 5.65
N PRO A 91 -4.90 9.81 5.87
CA PRO A 91 -4.18 10.38 7.01
C PRO A 91 -4.85 10.03 8.35
N ILE A 92 -6.17 9.81 8.33
CA ILE A 92 -6.91 9.35 9.51
C ILE A 92 -6.88 7.83 9.70
N CYS A 93 -6.20 7.09 8.82
CA CYS A 93 -6.16 5.64 8.89
C CYS A 93 -5.49 5.17 10.19
N GLY A 94 -6.17 4.31 10.95
CA GLY A 94 -5.64 3.76 12.19
C GLY A 94 -5.71 4.69 13.42
N ILE A 95 -6.34 5.86 13.31
CA ILE A 95 -6.62 6.72 14.47
C ILE A 95 -7.72 6.08 15.32
N THR A 96 -7.42 5.71 16.56
CA THR A 96 -8.35 4.98 17.44
C THR A 96 -9.43 5.86 18.07
N GLN A 97 -9.26 7.18 18.04
CA GLN A 97 -10.18 8.17 18.62
C GLN A 97 -11.46 8.34 17.80
N TYR A 98 -11.46 7.98 16.51
CA TYR A 98 -12.62 8.09 15.64
C TYR A 98 -13.10 6.71 15.20
N PRO A 99 -14.43 6.47 15.18
CA PRO A 99 -14.96 5.21 14.67
C PRO A 99 -14.75 5.10 13.15
N GLY A 100 -14.52 3.88 12.66
CA GLY A 100 -14.49 3.59 11.21
C GLY A 100 -13.21 4.01 10.48
N THR A 101 -12.14 4.35 11.19
CA THR A 101 -10.84 4.78 10.63
C THR A 101 -9.95 3.64 10.10
N GLY A 102 -10.39 2.38 10.20
CA GLY A 102 -9.64 1.22 9.72
C GLY A 102 -9.70 1.00 8.21
N LYS A 103 -9.85 2.06 7.41
CA LYS A 103 -10.05 1.95 5.95
C LYS A 103 -8.74 2.02 5.19
N SER A 104 -8.61 1.17 4.18
CA SER A 104 -7.57 1.22 3.15
C SER A 104 -8.20 1.07 1.77
N LEU A 105 -7.53 1.63 0.77
CA LEU A 105 -7.96 1.58 -0.63
C LEU A 105 -6.98 0.73 -1.41
N VAL A 106 -7.48 -0.20 -2.20
CA VAL A 106 -6.69 -0.97 -3.17
C VAL A 106 -6.90 -0.37 -4.55
N VAL A 107 -5.84 0.13 -5.17
CA VAL A 107 -5.85 0.86 -6.43
C VAL A 107 -5.02 0.12 -7.47
N SER A 108 -5.58 -0.09 -8.67
CA SER A 108 -4.88 -0.70 -9.81
C SER A 108 -5.65 -0.50 -11.12
N LEU A 109 -5.21 -1.14 -12.20
CA LEU A 109 -5.94 -1.20 -13.47
C LEU A 109 -6.88 -2.41 -13.45
N SER A 110 -8.17 -2.19 -13.72
CA SER A 110 -9.18 -3.25 -13.66
C SER A 110 -8.99 -4.29 -14.78
N PRO A 111 -8.96 -5.59 -14.47
CA PRO A 111 -8.94 -6.64 -15.49
C PRO A 111 -10.26 -6.74 -16.26
N MET A 112 -11.38 -6.35 -15.63
CA MET A 112 -12.72 -6.44 -16.23
C MET A 112 -13.00 -5.27 -17.18
N THR A 113 -12.57 -4.06 -16.82
CA THR A 113 -12.96 -2.83 -17.52
C THR A 113 -11.79 -2.12 -18.20
N GLY A 114 -10.54 -2.48 -17.88
CA GLY A 114 -9.35 -1.83 -18.43
C GLY A 114 -9.15 -0.38 -18.00
N VAL A 115 -9.93 0.12 -17.04
CA VAL A 115 -9.81 1.49 -16.49
C VAL A 115 -9.19 1.48 -15.09
N PRO A 116 -8.56 2.58 -14.64
CA PRO A 116 -8.12 2.73 -13.27
C PRO A 116 -9.29 2.57 -12.29
N ILE A 117 -9.10 1.75 -11.26
CA ILE A 117 -10.11 1.51 -10.22
C ILE A 117 -9.50 1.62 -8.83
N ASP A 118 -10.38 1.84 -7.87
CA ASP A 118 -10.11 1.70 -6.46
C ASP A 118 -11.19 0.85 -5.77
N SER A 119 -10.79 0.10 -4.75
CA SER A 119 -11.67 -0.71 -3.92
C SER A 119 -11.44 -0.39 -2.45
N ASN A 120 -12.52 -0.12 -1.70
CA ASN A 120 -12.45 0.22 -0.29
C ASN A 120 -12.61 -1.01 0.58
N VAL A 121 -11.64 -1.22 1.47
CA VAL A 121 -11.67 -2.30 2.46
C VAL A 121 -11.48 -1.72 3.85
N GLY A 122 -12.18 -2.31 4.83
CA GLY A 122 -11.97 -2.01 6.24
C GLY A 122 -11.21 -3.12 6.96
N GLY A 123 -10.82 -2.86 8.21
CA GLY A 123 -10.21 -3.85 9.08
C GLY A 123 -8.85 -3.39 9.57
N HIS A 124 -7.96 -4.35 9.82
CA HIS A 124 -6.68 -4.08 10.48
C HIS A 124 -5.52 -3.80 9.52
N PHE A 125 -5.64 -4.15 8.23
CA PHE A 125 -4.51 -4.05 7.30
C PHE A 125 -3.98 -2.61 7.15
N GLY A 126 -4.85 -1.66 6.80
CA GLY A 126 -4.47 -0.25 6.65
C GLY A 126 -3.82 0.34 7.91
N PRO A 127 -4.44 0.21 9.10
CA PRO A 127 -3.85 0.64 10.36
C PRO A 127 -2.50 -0.01 10.66
N LEU A 128 -2.35 -1.32 10.45
CA LEU A 128 -1.10 -2.02 10.71
C LEU A 128 0.00 -1.61 9.73
N LEU A 129 -0.33 -1.37 8.45
CA LEU A 129 0.60 -0.79 7.48
C LEU A 129 1.09 0.59 7.94
N LYS A 130 0.17 1.44 8.41
CA LYS A 130 0.52 2.76 8.96
C LYS A 130 1.41 2.68 10.20
N MET A 131 1.09 1.78 11.13
CA MET A 131 1.91 1.52 12.32
C MET A 131 3.28 0.91 11.96
N SER A 132 3.38 0.21 10.84
CA SER A 132 4.65 -0.29 10.32
C SER A 132 5.51 0.82 9.69
N GLY A 133 5.03 2.07 9.64
CA GLY A 133 5.79 3.22 9.17
C GLY A 133 5.54 3.61 7.71
N TRP A 134 4.44 3.16 7.10
CA TRP A 134 4.14 3.39 5.67
C TRP A 134 2.71 3.90 5.44
N ASP A 135 2.55 4.85 4.52
CA ASP A 135 1.26 5.40 4.10
C ASP A 135 0.61 4.56 2.99
N ALA A 136 1.46 3.99 2.13
CA ALA A 136 1.04 3.17 1.02
C ALA A 136 2.04 2.03 0.76
N LEU A 137 1.50 0.91 0.29
CA LEU A 137 2.25 -0.24 -0.20
C LEU A 137 2.01 -0.36 -1.70
N GLU A 138 3.07 -0.42 -2.49
CA GLU A 138 3.03 -0.63 -3.93
C GLU A 138 3.72 -1.95 -4.27
N ILE A 139 3.00 -2.82 -4.96
CA ILE A 139 3.51 -4.11 -5.42
C ILE A 139 3.53 -4.11 -6.93
N THR A 140 4.68 -4.38 -7.53
CA THR A 140 4.89 -4.56 -8.96
C THR A 140 5.64 -5.87 -9.24
N GLY A 141 5.69 -6.25 -10.51
CA GLY A 141 6.52 -7.36 -10.99
C GLY A 141 5.81 -8.69 -11.08
#